data_AF-A0A357FNH9-F1
#
_entry.id   AF-A0A357FNH9-F1
#
_cell.length_a   1.000
_cell.length_b   1.000
_cell.length_c   1.000
_cell.angle_alpha   90.00
_cell.angle_beta   90.00
_cell.angle_gamma   90.00
#
_symmetry.space_group_name_H-M   'P 1'
#
loop_
_entity.id
_entity.type
_entity.pdbx_description
1 polymer ?
#
loop_
_entity_poly.entity_id
_entity_poly.type
_entity_poly.pdbx_seq_one_letter_code
_entity_poly.pdbx_strand_id
1 'polypeptide(L)'
;MTTTKSKADIGLVAHLLRRAGFGATPNEMDSFIEMDYDEIVDHLINFDLPDYIPQDFISRFHKDQSDLRIADGARAHWIYRMVMTKTPLREKMCLFWHRIFATAATKLIQNRVVVNQIDMFREKGFGRFDDLLLSLSRDPAMIMWLDNQDNHGSNINENYGREILELFSMGVGNYSEDDIKDTARAFTGWSVVNPEYMSIKMRNNTVRPYGYISWQYEYDAKDHDNGVKTILGETGNWNGEDAIRIICEQKATAEYIARHMYHFFVADEVPVPQWPHQSPRDAEAISLMVESYFQNGHSIKSMMGTMLKADFFKEESARYARIKSPAEMVVGTMRLAGP
;
A
#
# COMPACT_ATOMS: atom_id res chain seq x y z
N MET A 1 40.85 -23.41 0.72
CA MET A 1 39.46 -23.68 0.29
C MET A 1 38.97 -22.43 -0.43
N THR A 2 38.98 -22.44 -1.75
CA THR A 2 38.39 -21.38 -2.56
C THR A 2 36.89 -21.64 -2.55
N THR A 3 36.13 -20.84 -1.81
CA THR A 3 34.67 -20.85 -1.84
C THR A 3 34.26 -20.44 -3.24
N THR A 4 33.93 -21.41 -4.10
CA THR A 4 33.20 -21.14 -5.34
C THR A 4 31.82 -20.63 -4.95
N LYS A 5 31.67 -19.29 -4.88
CA LYS A 5 30.36 -18.65 -4.75
C LYS A 5 29.49 -19.18 -5.90
N SER A 6 28.38 -19.80 -5.55
CA SER A 6 27.40 -20.31 -6.52
C SER A 6 26.70 -19.11 -7.13
N LYS A 7 27.15 -18.66 -8.32
CA LYS A 7 26.48 -17.58 -9.07
C LYS A 7 24.99 -17.91 -9.22
N ALA A 8 24.12 -16.95 -8.90
CA ALA A 8 22.67 -17.15 -8.98
C ALA A 8 22.22 -17.44 -10.43
N ASP A 9 21.22 -18.31 -10.59
CA ASP A 9 20.62 -18.60 -11.91
C ASP A 9 20.09 -17.30 -12.54
N ILE A 10 20.58 -16.95 -13.73
CA ILE A 10 20.22 -15.71 -14.43
C ILE A 10 18.69 -15.62 -14.64
N GLY A 11 18.05 -16.75 -14.95
CA GLY A 11 16.59 -16.81 -15.13
C GLY A 11 15.83 -16.44 -13.85
N LEU A 12 16.29 -16.94 -12.71
CA LEU A 12 15.75 -16.66 -11.39
C LEU A 12 15.98 -15.21 -10.95
N VAL A 13 17.18 -14.67 -11.14
CA VAL A 13 17.48 -13.26 -10.84
C VAL A 13 16.62 -12.33 -11.71
N ALA A 14 16.48 -12.64 -13.00
CA ALA A 14 15.62 -11.88 -13.89
C ALA A 14 14.13 -11.99 -13.50
N HIS A 15 13.68 -13.14 -12.99
CA HIS A 15 12.34 -13.30 -12.42
C HIS A 15 12.15 -12.38 -11.21
N LEU A 16 13.07 -12.44 -10.23
CA LEU A 16 13.06 -11.62 -9.03
C LEU A 16 12.97 -10.12 -9.38
N LEU A 17 13.84 -9.62 -10.25
CA LEU A 17 13.88 -8.18 -10.60
C LEU A 17 12.63 -7.71 -11.37
N ARG A 18 11.92 -8.60 -12.07
CA ARG A 18 10.62 -8.29 -12.67
C ARG A 18 9.49 -8.21 -11.65
N ARG A 19 9.54 -9.01 -10.58
CA ARG A 19 8.50 -9.07 -9.54
C ARG A 19 8.73 -8.04 -8.43
N ALA A 20 9.93 -8.03 -7.85
CA ALA A 20 10.38 -7.11 -6.81
C ALA A 20 10.85 -5.74 -7.36
N GLY A 21 10.51 -5.42 -8.60
CA GLY A 21 10.86 -4.16 -9.25
C GLY A 21 10.07 -3.97 -10.52
N PHE A 22 10.63 -3.27 -11.50
CA PHE A 22 10.01 -3.08 -12.82
C PHE A 22 10.81 -3.77 -13.94
N GLY A 23 11.61 -4.78 -13.57
CA GLY A 23 12.68 -5.31 -14.40
C GLY A 23 14.01 -4.60 -14.10
N ALA A 24 15.05 -5.02 -14.80
CA ALA A 24 16.40 -4.50 -14.65
C ALA A 24 17.01 -4.16 -16.01
N THR A 25 17.82 -3.11 -16.02
CA THR A 25 18.70 -2.79 -17.16
C THR A 25 19.81 -3.83 -17.29
N PRO A 26 20.50 -3.92 -18.45
CA PRO A 26 21.64 -4.81 -18.61
C PRO A 26 22.73 -4.59 -17.53
N ASN A 27 23.05 -3.34 -17.21
CA ASN A 27 24.06 -3.00 -16.20
C ASN A 27 23.65 -3.44 -14.78
N GLU A 28 22.36 -3.27 -14.43
CA GLU A 28 21.82 -3.77 -13.15
C GLU A 28 21.89 -5.31 -13.11
N MET A 29 21.53 -5.98 -14.21
CA MET A 29 21.60 -7.44 -14.31
C MET A 29 23.04 -7.94 -14.10
N ASP A 30 24.01 -7.37 -14.80
CA ASP A 30 25.43 -7.75 -14.69
C ASP A 30 25.96 -7.57 -13.27
N SER A 31 25.44 -6.60 -12.53
CA SER A 31 25.81 -6.37 -11.13
C SER A 31 25.20 -7.42 -10.20
N PHE A 32 23.93 -7.79 -10.40
CA PHE A 32 23.21 -8.72 -9.53
C PHE A 32 23.62 -10.19 -9.74
N ILE A 33 23.98 -10.61 -10.95
CA ILE A 33 24.38 -12.01 -11.22
C ILE A 33 25.70 -12.41 -10.54
N GLU A 34 26.48 -11.45 -10.07
CA GLU A 34 27.72 -11.69 -9.31
C GLU A 34 27.46 -11.89 -7.79
N MET A 35 26.23 -11.67 -7.33
CA MET A 35 25.83 -11.82 -5.92
C MET A 35 25.10 -13.16 -5.69
N ASP A 36 25.08 -13.63 -4.45
CA ASP A 36 24.25 -14.78 -4.08
C ASP A 36 22.76 -14.36 -4.01
N TYR A 37 21.83 -15.25 -4.36
CA TYR A 37 20.41 -14.88 -4.49
C TYR A 37 19.82 -14.23 -3.23
N ASP A 38 20.10 -14.78 -2.06
CA ASP A 38 19.60 -14.25 -0.79
C ASP A 38 20.22 -12.87 -0.47
N GLU A 39 21.48 -12.62 -0.87
CA GLU A 39 22.13 -11.30 -0.78
C GLU A 39 21.39 -10.28 -1.67
N ILE A 40 20.96 -10.69 -2.87
CA ILE A 40 20.15 -9.84 -3.78
C ILE A 40 18.82 -9.49 -3.12
N VAL A 41 18.12 -10.46 -2.53
CA VAL A 41 16.86 -10.20 -1.83
C VAL A 41 17.07 -9.23 -0.68
N ASP A 42 18.10 -9.45 0.15
CA ASP A 42 18.41 -8.56 1.28
C ASP A 42 18.72 -7.13 0.82
N HIS A 43 19.46 -6.98 -0.29
CA HIS A 43 19.71 -5.68 -0.91
C HIS A 43 18.41 -4.97 -1.34
N LEU A 44 17.47 -5.71 -1.95
CA LEU A 44 16.21 -5.13 -2.44
C LEU A 44 15.28 -4.68 -1.30
N ILE A 45 15.27 -5.38 -0.16
CA ILE A 45 14.36 -5.09 0.97
C ILE A 45 14.91 -4.08 1.98
N ASN A 46 16.20 -3.73 1.96
CA ASN A 46 16.75 -2.80 2.95
C ASN A 46 16.65 -1.32 2.53
N PHE A 47 16.43 -1.03 1.25
CA PHE A 47 16.33 0.34 0.71
C PHE A 47 17.53 1.24 1.08
N ASP A 48 18.73 0.68 1.18
CA ASP A 48 19.95 1.41 1.60
C ASP A 48 20.43 2.44 0.58
N LEU A 49 19.91 2.40 -0.65
CA LEU A 49 20.30 3.29 -1.73
C LEU A 49 19.58 4.65 -1.62
N PRO A 50 20.24 5.75 -2.03
CA PRO A 50 19.62 7.07 -2.01
C PRO A 50 18.33 7.14 -2.83
N ASP A 51 17.25 7.57 -2.18
CA ASP A 51 15.96 7.85 -2.82
C ASP A 51 15.92 9.31 -3.30
N TYR A 52 16.69 9.59 -4.36
CA TYR A 52 16.82 10.93 -4.92
C TYR A 52 16.06 11.07 -6.25
N ILE A 53 15.26 12.13 -6.34
CA ILE A 53 14.72 12.64 -7.61
C ILE A 53 15.25 14.05 -7.83
N PRO A 54 15.79 14.37 -9.03
CA PRO A 54 16.26 15.69 -9.39
C PRO A 54 15.10 16.67 -9.61
N GLN A 55 14.45 17.07 -8.52
CA GLN A 55 13.28 17.93 -8.54
C GLN A 55 13.58 19.31 -9.15
N ASP A 56 14.83 19.78 -9.01
CA ASP A 56 15.33 21.01 -9.62
C ASP A 56 15.33 20.91 -11.16
N PHE A 57 15.79 19.80 -11.73
CA PHE A 57 15.74 19.56 -13.17
C PHE A 57 14.31 19.46 -13.68
N ILE A 58 13.46 18.69 -12.99
CA ILE A 58 12.04 18.56 -13.35
C ILE A 58 11.36 19.94 -13.34
N SER A 59 11.57 20.72 -12.28
CA SER A 59 10.96 22.06 -12.15
C SER A 59 11.49 23.06 -13.18
N ARG A 60 12.74 22.92 -13.61
CA ARG A 60 13.37 23.82 -14.59
C ARG A 60 12.97 23.51 -16.02
N PHE A 61 13.00 22.22 -16.41
CA PHE A 61 12.85 21.78 -17.80
C PHE A 61 11.46 21.23 -18.11
N HIS A 62 10.72 20.76 -17.11
CA HIS A 62 9.38 20.19 -17.24
C HIS A 62 8.40 20.94 -16.33
N LYS A 63 8.32 22.27 -16.50
CA LYS A 63 7.49 23.16 -15.67
C LYS A 63 6.04 22.68 -15.54
N ASP A 64 5.45 22.21 -16.63
CA ASP A 64 4.07 21.70 -16.66
C ASP A 64 3.89 20.41 -15.85
N GLN A 65 4.97 19.68 -15.57
CA GLN A 65 4.97 18.46 -14.75
C GLN A 65 5.40 18.71 -13.29
N SER A 66 5.81 19.94 -12.97
CA SER A 66 6.32 20.29 -11.63
C SER A 66 5.23 20.56 -10.60
N ASP A 67 4.02 20.92 -11.05
CA ASP A 67 2.89 21.19 -10.15
C ASP A 67 2.16 19.89 -9.82
N LEU A 68 2.37 19.40 -8.59
CA LEU A 68 1.74 18.17 -8.09
C LEU A 68 0.26 18.33 -7.73
N ARG A 69 -0.31 19.53 -7.87
CA ARG A 69 -1.76 19.77 -7.64
C ARG A 69 -2.59 19.41 -8.86
N ILE A 70 -1.99 19.43 -10.04
CA ILE A 70 -2.65 19.02 -11.29
C ILE A 70 -2.37 17.54 -11.59
N ALA A 71 -3.30 16.91 -12.29
CA ALA A 71 -3.26 15.47 -12.51
C ALA A 71 -2.08 15.04 -13.38
N ASP A 72 -1.73 15.84 -14.39
CA ASP A 72 -0.62 15.51 -15.29
C ASP A 72 0.74 15.60 -14.56
N GLY A 73 0.94 16.61 -13.72
CA GLY A 73 2.15 16.73 -12.90
C GLY A 73 2.28 15.62 -11.86
N ALA A 74 1.20 15.29 -11.13
CA ALA A 74 1.20 14.19 -10.18
C ALA A 74 1.48 12.82 -10.84
N ARG A 75 0.85 12.53 -11.98
CA ARG A 75 1.07 11.28 -12.74
C ARG A 75 2.49 11.20 -13.29
N ALA A 76 2.98 12.27 -13.92
CA ALA A 76 4.35 12.32 -14.45
C ALA A 76 5.40 12.16 -13.34
N HIS A 77 5.18 12.80 -12.19
CA HIS A 77 6.08 12.68 -11.04
C HIS A 77 6.27 11.24 -10.58
N TRP A 78 5.17 10.49 -10.42
CA TRP A 78 5.28 9.11 -9.95
C TRP A 78 5.84 8.16 -11.01
N ILE A 79 5.47 8.34 -12.29
CA ILE A 79 6.07 7.57 -13.39
C ILE A 79 7.58 7.82 -13.45
N TYR A 80 8.02 9.07 -13.37
CA TYR A 80 9.44 9.42 -13.33
C TYR A 80 10.15 8.73 -12.17
N ARG A 81 9.55 8.75 -10.96
CA ARG A 81 10.08 8.04 -9.79
C ARG A 81 10.22 6.54 -10.03
N MET A 82 9.18 5.87 -10.51
CA MET A 82 9.19 4.43 -10.79
C MET A 82 10.23 4.03 -11.84
N VAL A 83 10.50 4.89 -12.84
CA VAL A 83 11.51 4.66 -13.87
C VAL A 83 12.93 4.90 -13.32
N MET A 84 13.16 5.99 -12.59
CA MET A 84 14.50 6.46 -12.23
C MET A 84 15.01 6.01 -10.87
N THR A 85 14.14 5.48 -10.00
CA THR A 85 14.54 5.09 -8.64
C THR A 85 15.60 3.99 -8.64
N LYS A 86 16.49 4.06 -7.64
CA LYS A 86 17.45 3.02 -7.30
C LYS A 86 16.89 1.97 -6.34
N THR A 87 15.71 2.21 -5.77
CA THR A 87 15.01 1.28 -4.86
C THR A 87 13.67 0.87 -5.48
N PRO A 88 13.65 0.13 -6.61
CA PRO A 88 12.43 -0.15 -7.37
C PRO A 88 11.39 -0.94 -6.56
N LEU A 89 11.81 -1.80 -5.62
CA LEU A 89 10.89 -2.51 -4.73
C LEU A 89 10.07 -1.55 -3.87
N ARG A 90 10.65 -0.43 -3.41
CA ARG A 90 9.93 0.57 -2.61
C ARG A 90 8.75 1.15 -3.37
N GLU A 91 8.97 1.54 -4.62
CA GLU A 91 7.90 2.04 -5.50
C GLU A 91 6.91 0.94 -5.90
N LYS A 92 7.41 -0.28 -6.07
CA LYS A 92 6.58 -1.45 -6.34
C LYS A 92 5.59 -1.72 -5.20
N MET A 93 6.04 -1.55 -3.95
CA MET A 93 5.18 -1.63 -2.77
C MET A 93 4.17 -0.49 -2.71
N CYS A 94 4.54 0.72 -3.13
CA CYS A 94 3.58 1.83 -3.21
C CYS A 94 2.48 1.57 -4.24
N LEU A 95 2.85 1.02 -5.39
CA LEU A 95 1.88 0.60 -6.41
C LEU A 95 0.99 -0.53 -5.89
N PHE A 96 1.56 -1.48 -5.15
CA PHE A 96 0.79 -2.54 -4.48
C PHE A 96 -0.26 -1.96 -3.52
N TRP A 97 0.15 -1.10 -2.59
CA TRP A 97 -0.76 -0.48 -1.62
C TRP A 97 -1.81 0.42 -2.28
N HIS A 98 -1.43 1.20 -3.28
CA HIS A 98 -2.38 2.03 -4.04
C HIS A 98 -3.47 1.21 -4.74
N ARG A 99 -3.24 -0.09 -5.02
CA ARG A 99 -4.27 -0.97 -5.59
C ARG A 99 -5.24 -1.52 -4.54
N ILE A 100 -4.82 -1.61 -3.28
CA ILE A 100 -5.64 -2.11 -2.17
C ILE A 100 -6.38 -0.92 -1.53
N PHE A 101 -5.64 0.11 -1.15
CA PHE A 101 -6.13 1.33 -0.52
C PHE A 101 -6.46 2.39 -1.56
N ALA A 102 -7.34 2.02 -2.49
CA ALA A 102 -7.64 2.85 -3.64
C ALA A 102 -8.40 4.12 -3.22
N THR A 103 -7.83 5.27 -3.56
CA THR A 103 -8.52 6.57 -3.60
C THR A 103 -8.49 7.12 -5.03
N ALA A 104 -9.39 8.05 -5.37
CA ALA A 104 -9.39 8.66 -6.70
C ALA A 104 -9.44 10.18 -6.67
N ALA A 105 -8.58 10.79 -7.48
CA ALA A 105 -8.55 12.23 -7.70
C ALA A 105 -9.88 12.79 -8.27
N THR A 106 -10.72 11.94 -8.86
CA THR A 106 -12.05 12.32 -9.35
C THR A 106 -13.02 12.71 -8.22
N LYS A 107 -12.94 12.07 -7.05
CA LYS A 107 -13.72 12.47 -5.86
C LYS A 107 -12.99 13.56 -5.09
N LEU A 108 -11.68 13.42 -4.91
CA LEU A 108 -10.89 14.32 -4.06
C LEU A 108 -10.67 15.71 -4.67
N ILE A 109 -10.63 15.80 -6.01
CA ILE A 109 -10.40 17.03 -6.79
C ILE A 109 -9.09 17.78 -6.42
N GLN A 110 -8.17 17.10 -5.72
CA GLN A 110 -6.88 17.64 -5.31
C GLN A 110 -5.80 16.55 -5.47
N ASN A 111 -4.99 16.63 -6.53
CA ASN A 111 -3.99 15.57 -6.79
C ASN A 111 -2.87 15.54 -5.75
N ARG A 112 -2.62 16.66 -5.06
CA ARG A 112 -1.59 16.72 -4.04
C ARG A 112 -1.88 15.77 -2.87
N VAL A 113 -3.14 15.57 -2.49
CA VAL A 113 -3.45 14.64 -1.39
C VAL A 113 -3.25 13.18 -1.79
N VAL A 114 -3.48 12.85 -3.06
CA VAL A 114 -3.16 11.51 -3.61
C VAL A 114 -1.65 11.28 -3.64
N VAL A 115 -0.85 12.29 -4.03
CA VAL A 115 0.61 12.21 -3.98
C VAL A 115 1.11 12.03 -2.54
N ASN A 116 0.55 12.78 -1.58
CA ASN A 116 0.89 12.63 -0.17
C ASN A 116 0.55 11.23 0.37
N GLN A 117 -0.56 10.62 -0.07
CA GLN A 117 -0.90 9.24 0.30
C GLN A 117 0.12 8.23 -0.26
N ILE A 118 0.60 8.42 -1.49
CA ILE A 118 1.70 7.61 -2.07
C ILE A 118 3.00 7.85 -1.29
N ASP A 119 3.27 9.07 -0.85
CA ASP A 119 4.41 9.38 0.05
C ASP A 119 4.29 8.59 1.36
N MET A 120 3.09 8.53 1.96
CA MET A 120 2.82 7.73 3.16
C MET A 120 3.07 6.24 2.91
N PHE A 121 2.66 5.69 1.76
CA PHE A 121 2.98 4.30 1.40
C PHE A 121 4.48 4.05 1.29
N ARG A 122 5.27 5.02 0.79
CA ARG A 122 6.74 4.90 0.77
C ARG A 122 7.35 4.87 2.15
N GLU A 123 6.79 5.63 3.08
CA GLU A 123 7.33 5.76 4.44
C GLU A 123 6.92 4.59 5.33
N LYS A 124 5.67 4.15 5.24
CA LYS A 124 5.07 3.18 6.17
C LYS A 124 4.78 1.81 5.56
N GLY A 125 4.62 1.75 4.24
CA GLY A 125 4.14 0.55 3.53
C GLY A 125 5.07 -0.66 3.57
N PHE A 126 6.31 -0.52 4.05
CA PHE A 126 7.23 -1.64 4.22
C PHE A 126 7.54 -1.95 5.69
N GLY A 127 6.99 -1.17 6.63
CA GLY A 127 7.16 -1.35 8.07
C GLY A 127 6.14 -2.32 8.64
N ARG A 128 5.63 -1.98 9.83
CA ARG A 128 4.53 -2.71 10.47
C ARG A 128 3.21 -2.36 9.80
N PHE A 129 2.35 -3.36 9.63
CA PHE A 129 1.03 -3.13 9.07
C PHE A 129 0.15 -2.24 9.96
N ASP A 130 0.32 -2.30 11.29
CA ASP A 130 -0.39 -1.44 12.23
C ASP A 130 -0.13 0.05 11.93
N ASP A 131 1.15 0.41 11.72
CA ASP A 131 1.57 1.78 11.43
C ASP A 131 1.04 2.26 10.08
N LEU A 132 0.98 1.36 9.09
CA LEU A 132 0.42 1.64 7.76
C LEU A 132 -1.08 1.88 7.85
N LEU A 133 -1.82 0.99 8.51
CA LEU A 133 -3.28 1.10 8.64
C LEU A 133 -3.68 2.32 9.47
N LEU A 134 -2.91 2.64 10.52
CA LEU A 134 -3.07 3.87 11.29
C LEU A 134 -2.81 5.12 10.45
N SER A 135 -1.71 5.15 9.71
CA SER A 135 -1.37 6.29 8.86
C SER A 135 -2.39 6.45 7.72
N LEU A 136 -2.94 5.35 7.21
CA LEU A 136 -4.04 5.36 6.25
C LEU A 136 -5.34 5.90 6.86
N SER A 137 -5.67 5.50 8.09
CA SER A 137 -6.88 5.96 8.79
C SER A 137 -6.85 7.45 9.12
N ARG A 138 -5.63 8.01 9.29
CA ARG A 138 -5.41 9.46 9.47
C ARG A 138 -5.17 10.20 8.16
N ASP A 139 -5.07 9.50 7.03
CA ASP A 139 -4.77 10.13 5.75
C ASP A 139 -5.96 10.96 5.27
N PRO A 140 -5.80 12.27 5.01
CA PRO A 140 -6.90 13.13 4.59
C PRO A 140 -7.57 12.70 3.28
N ALA A 141 -6.83 12.09 2.35
CA ALA A 141 -7.44 11.56 1.14
C ALA A 141 -8.38 10.40 1.49
N MET A 142 -7.99 9.49 2.39
CA MET A 142 -8.83 8.38 2.82
C MET A 142 -10.06 8.83 3.62
N ILE A 143 -9.91 9.77 4.57
CA ILE A 143 -11.02 10.31 5.37
C ILE A 143 -12.12 10.87 4.46
N MET A 144 -11.74 11.71 3.49
CA MET A 144 -12.69 12.30 2.54
C MET A 144 -13.16 11.31 1.47
N TRP A 145 -12.37 10.29 1.15
CA TRP A 145 -12.75 9.26 0.20
C TRP A 145 -13.89 8.39 0.74
N LEU A 146 -13.89 8.10 2.04
CA LEU A 146 -14.88 7.25 2.71
C LEU A 146 -15.88 8.01 3.57
N ASP A 147 -15.91 9.33 3.44
CA ASP A 147 -16.86 10.20 4.10
C ASP A 147 -16.78 10.12 5.64
N ASN A 148 -15.60 9.83 6.20
CA ASN A 148 -15.41 9.76 7.65
C ASN A 148 -15.44 11.16 8.29
N GLN A 149 -15.30 12.24 7.51
CA GLN A 149 -15.53 13.60 8.02
C GLN A 149 -16.99 13.81 8.49
N ASP A 150 -17.92 13.00 8.00
CA ASP A 150 -19.34 13.04 8.38
C ASP A 150 -19.68 11.97 9.44
N ASN A 151 -18.67 11.29 10.00
CA ASN A 151 -18.83 10.26 11.03
C ASN A 151 -18.73 10.88 12.44
N HIS A 152 -19.89 11.16 13.03
CA HIS A 152 -20.01 11.88 14.30
C HIS A 152 -20.50 10.96 15.40
N GLY A 153 -20.09 11.16 16.65
CA GLY A 153 -20.55 10.33 17.78
C GLY A 153 -22.06 10.37 18.00
N SER A 154 -22.75 11.40 17.50
CA SER A 154 -24.21 11.50 17.51
C SER A 154 -24.90 10.96 16.25
N ASN A 155 -24.16 10.73 15.17
CA ASN A 155 -24.65 10.23 13.89
C ASN A 155 -23.57 9.41 13.19
N ILE A 156 -23.59 8.10 13.43
CA ILE A 156 -22.55 7.18 12.98
C ILE A 156 -22.65 6.96 11.47
N ASN A 157 -21.52 7.12 10.77
CA ASN A 157 -21.37 6.72 9.37
C ASN A 157 -20.55 5.41 9.31
N GLU A 158 -21.22 4.31 8.95
CA GLU A 158 -20.61 2.98 8.91
C GLU A 158 -19.61 2.76 7.77
N ASN A 159 -19.54 3.67 6.79
CA ASN A 159 -18.78 3.45 5.56
C ASN A 159 -17.31 3.14 5.85
N TYR A 160 -16.62 3.97 6.62
CA TYR A 160 -15.21 3.70 6.94
C TYR A 160 -15.01 2.40 7.73
N GLY A 161 -15.87 2.13 8.72
CA GLY A 161 -15.82 0.91 9.52
C GLY A 161 -16.06 -0.36 8.69
N ARG A 162 -16.91 -0.29 7.67
CA ARG A 162 -17.14 -1.40 6.73
C ARG A 162 -15.91 -1.61 5.85
N GLU A 163 -15.41 -0.56 5.23
CA GLU A 163 -14.33 -0.62 4.24
C GLU A 163 -13.00 -1.05 4.88
N ILE A 164 -12.70 -0.58 6.09
CA ILE A 164 -11.47 -0.98 6.79
C ILE A 164 -11.46 -2.49 7.10
N LEU A 165 -12.59 -3.08 7.46
CA LEU A 165 -12.73 -4.52 7.70
C LEU A 165 -12.79 -5.30 6.38
N GLU A 166 -13.62 -4.87 5.43
CA GLU A 166 -13.94 -5.58 4.21
C GLU A 166 -12.85 -5.47 3.14
N LEU A 167 -12.51 -4.25 2.73
CA LEU A 167 -11.65 -4.02 1.56
C LEU A 167 -10.19 -3.82 1.92
N PHE A 168 -9.87 -3.43 3.16
CA PHE A 168 -8.51 -3.03 3.50
C PHE A 168 -7.77 -4.01 4.41
N SER A 169 -8.48 -4.88 5.13
CA SER A 169 -7.82 -5.76 6.09
C SER A 169 -8.23 -7.21 6.03
N MET A 170 -9.52 -7.59 6.02
CA MET A 170 -9.91 -8.99 6.30
C MET A 170 -10.64 -9.68 5.15
N GLY A 171 -11.33 -8.93 4.28
CA GLY A 171 -12.25 -9.52 3.32
C GLY A 171 -13.59 -9.96 3.93
N VAL A 172 -14.59 -10.12 3.07
CA VAL A 172 -15.96 -10.52 3.44
C VAL A 172 -15.98 -11.86 4.18
N GLY A 173 -16.80 -11.94 5.24
CA GLY A 173 -17.07 -13.18 5.97
C GLY A 173 -16.25 -13.36 7.25
N ASN A 174 -15.38 -12.41 7.59
CA ASN A 174 -14.51 -12.45 8.77
C ASN A 174 -14.95 -11.52 9.92
N TYR A 175 -16.10 -10.85 9.76
CA TYR A 175 -16.67 -9.91 10.72
C TYR A 175 -18.21 -9.94 10.66
N SER A 176 -18.86 -9.47 11.71
CA SER A 176 -20.30 -9.31 11.79
C SER A 176 -20.75 -7.88 11.44
N GLU A 177 -22.06 -7.67 11.29
CA GLU A 177 -22.61 -6.32 11.13
C GLU A 177 -22.39 -5.45 12.39
N ASP A 178 -22.38 -6.06 13.56
CA ASP A 178 -22.10 -5.35 14.82
C ASP A 178 -20.65 -4.89 14.89
N ASP A 179 -19.70 -5.70 14.38
CA ASP A 179 -18.30 -5.29 14.27
C ASP A 179 -18.13 -4.06 13.36
N ILE A 180 -18.90 -3.97 12.26
CA ILE A 180 -18.88 -2.79 11.38
C ILE A 180 -19.34 -1.55 12.15
N LYS A 181 -20.45 -1.66 12.89
CA LYS A 181 -21.01 -0.55 13.68
C LYS A 181 -20.03 -0.08 14.75
N ASP A 182 -19.49 -1.01 15.53
CA ASP A 182 -18.58 -0.66 16.62
C ASP A 182 -17.22 -0.18 16.13
N THR A 183 -16.74 -0.70 15.00
CA THR A 183 -15.55 -0.15 14.32
C THR A 183 -15.81 1.27 13.81
N ALA A 184 -16.96 1.54 13.20
CA ALA A 184 -17.31 2.88 12.75
C ALA A 184 -17.41 3.88 13.92
N ARG A 185 -17.99 3.46 15.05
CA ARG A 185 -18.02 4.24 16.29
C ARG A 185 -16.62 4.57 16.80
N ALA A 186 -15.66 3.66 16.68
CA ALA A 186 -14.27 3.89 17.08
C ALA A 186 -13.56 4.99 16.26
N PHE A 187 -13.98 5.22 15.01
CA PHE A 187 -13.42 6.26 14.13
C PHE A 187 -14.18 7.60 14.15
N THR A 188 -15.17 7.76 15.03
CA THR A 188 -15.85 9.05 15.22
C THR A 188 -14.89 10.12 15.75
N GLY A 189 -15.06 11.36 15.31
CA GLY A 189 -14.16 12.47 15.65
C GLY A 189 -12.83 12.48 14.87
N TRP A 190 -12.53 11.47 14.04
CA TRP A 190 -11.37 11.49 13.13
C TRP A 190 -11.75 12.20 11.83
N SER A 191 -11.24 13.41 11.64
CA SER A 191 -11.65 14.26 10.53
C SER A 191 -10.47 15.00 9.91
N VAL A 192 -10.76 16.00 9.09
CA VAL A 192 -9.78 16.94 8.55
C VAL A 192 -10.09 18.35 9.06
N VAL A 193 -9.07 19.19 9.19
CA VAL A 193 -9.23 20.59 9.57
C VAL A 193 -10.15 21.32 8.57
N ASN A 194 -11.17 22.02 9.08
CA ASN A 194 -12.20 22.73 8.31
C ASN A 194 -12.94 21.83 7.29
N PRO A 195 -13.57 20.72 7.73
CA PRO A 195 -14.11 19.70 6.84
C PRO A 195 -15.23 20.25 5.96
N GLU A 196 -16.11 21.09 6.51
CA GLU A 196 -17.19 21.75 5.76
C GLU A 196 -16.67 22.55 4.55
N TYR A 197 -15.61 23.32 4.76
CA TYR A 197 -14.98 24.11 3.71
C TYR A 197 -14.29 23.23 2.66
N MET A 198 -13.65 22.14 3.09
CA MET A 198 -13.03 21.15 2.19
C MET A 198 -14.08 20.43 1.34
N SER A 199 -15.17 19.96 1.95
CA SER A 199 -16.30 19.29 1.27
C SER A 199 -16.99 20.21 0.25
N ILE A 200 -17.19 21.49 0.57
CA ILE A 200 -17.74 22.47 -0.38
C ILE A 200 -16.84 22.62 -1.61
N LYS A 201 -15.51 22.67 -1.43
CA LYS A 201 -14.58 22.76 -2.57
C LYS A 201 -14.57 21.50 -3.43
N MET A 202 -14.61 20.31 -2.82
CA MET A 202 -14.76 19.05 -3.55
C MET A 202 -16.03 19.03 -4.40
N ARG A 203 -17.15 19.59 -3.93
CA ARG A 203 -18.40 19.63 -4.71
C ARG A 203 -18.38 20.66 -5.83
N ASN A 204 -17.82 21.84 -5.57
CA ASN A 204 -17.94 22.98 -6.48
C ASN A 204 -16.83 23.03 -7.53
N ASN A 205 -15.76 22.23 -7.40
CA ASN A 205 -14.61 22.23 -8.32
C ASN A 205 -14.03 23.65 -8.56
N THR A 206 -14.10 24.53 -7.56
CA THR A 206 -13.70 25.94 -7.69
C THR A 206 -12.46 26.26 -6.85
N VAL A 207 -11.44 26.79 -7.52
CA VAL A 207 -10.15 27.23 -6.92
C VAL A 207 -10.21 28.70 -6.47
N ARG A 208 -11.39 29.31 -6.42
CA ARG A 208 -11.56 30.76 -6.22
C ARG A 208 -12.44 31.08 -4.99
N PRO A 209 -12.14 32.17 -4.25
CA PRO A 209 -11.00 33.08 -4.41
C PRO A 209 -9.69 32.57 -3.76
N TYR A 210 -9.75 31.53 -2.92
CA TYR A 210 -8.60 30.93 -2.27
C TYR A 210 -8.19 29.63 -2.97
N GLY A 211 -6.89 29.42 -3.18
CA GLY A 211 -6.35 28.19 -3.77
C GLY A 211 -6.61 26.92 -2.95
N TYR A 212 -6.11 25.77 -3.42
CA TYR A 212 -6.14 24.54 -2.65
C TYR A 212 -5.36 24.71 -1.34
N ILE A 213 -5.97 24.35 -0.22
CA ILE A 213 -5.34 24.33 1.10
C ILE A 213 -4.88 22.90 1.36
N SER A 214 -3.76 22.73 2.07
CA SER A 214 -3.34 21.39 2.50
C SER A 214 -4.38 20.82 3.45
N TRP A 215 -4.91 19.65 3.14
CA TRP A 215 -5.76 18.94 4.07
C TRP A 215 -4.87 18.38 5.18
N GLN A 216 -5.34 18.49 6.41
CA GLN A 216 -4.61 18.08 7.61
C GLN A 216 -5.57 17.28 8.47
N TYR A 217 -5.10 16.15 8.98
CA TYR A 217 -5.84 15.36 9.94
C TYR A 217 -6.11 16.15 11.23
N GLU A 218 -7.29 15.95 11.79
CA GLU A 218 -7.69 16.47 13.09
C GLU A 218 -8.49 15.39 13.84
N TYR A 219 -8.25 15.28 15.14
CA TYR A 219 -9.06 14.47 16.04
C TYR A 219 -9.85 15.37 16.99
N ASP A 220 -11.18 15.39 16.85
CA ASP A 220 -12.07 16.08 17.78
C ASP A 220 -12.60 15.10 18.83
N ALA A 221 -11.97 15.12 20.00
CA ALA A 221 -12.37 14.29 21.13
C ALA A 221 -13.80 14.57 21.66
N LYS A 222 -14.39 15.74 21.35
CA LYS A 222 -15.76 16.07 21.78
C LYS A 222 -16.81 15.43 20.87
N ASP A 223 -16.44 15.12 19.65
CA ASP A 223 -17.30 14.49 18.66
C ASP A 223 -17.12 12.96 18.62
N HIS A 224 -16.16 12.43 19.38
CA HIS A 224 -15.95 10.99 19.53
C HIS A 224 -17.02 10.33 20.42
N ASP A 225 -17.55 9.20 19.97
CA ASP A 225 -18.39 8.31 20.77
C ASP A 225 -17.51 7.59 21.81
N ASN A 226 -17.59 8.01 23.07
CA ASN A 226 -16.86 7.42 24.20
C ASN A 226 -17.60 6.23 24.86
N GLY A 227 -18.62 5.70 24.21
CA GLY A 227 -19.32 4.49 24.65
C GLY A 227 -18.45 3.24 24.50
N VAL A 228 -18.81 2.20 25.26
CA VAL A 228 -18.21 0.87 25.13
C VAL A 228 -18.52 0.29 23.75
N LYS A 229 -17.52 -0.36 23.14
CA LYS A 229 -17.54 -0.97 21.80
C LYS A 229 -17.00 -2.39 21.92
N THR A 230 -17.59 -3.32 21.18
CA THR A 230 -17.08 -4.69 21.01
C THR A 230 -16.66 -4.86 19.56
N ILE A 231 -15.36 -4.99 19.32
CA ILE A 231 -14.80 -5.14 17.98
C ILE A 231 -14.09 -6.48 17.96
N LEU A 232 -14.53 -7.38 17.08
CA LEU A 232 -13.89 -8.67 16.78
C LEU A 232 -13.63 -9.52 18.04
N GLY A 233 -14.56 -9.45 19.00
CA GLY A 233 -14.50 -10.16 20.28
C GLY A 233 -13.83 -9.42 21.44
N GLU A 234 -13.24 -8.25 21.21
CA GLU A 234 -12.65 -7.40 22.26
C GLU A 234 -13.57 -6.26 22.66
N THR A 235 -13.89 -6.14 23.95
CA THR A 235 -14.78 -5.10 24.48
C THR A 235 -14.04 -4.06 25.31
N GLY A 236 -14.26 -2.78 25.03
CA GLY A 236 -13.66 -1.66 25.76
C GLY A 236 -14.13 -0.30 25.26
N ASN A 237 -13.62 0.79 25.85
CA ASN A 237 -13.83 2.13 25.30
C ASN A 237 -12.79 2.41 24.22
N TRP A 238 -12.99 1.81 23.06
CA TRP A 238 -12.02 1.81 21.96
C TRP A 238 -12.07 3.09 21.13
N ASN A 239 -10.89 3.59 20.77
CA ASN A 239 -10.69 4.60 19.73
C ASN A 239 -10.17 3.95 18.44
N GLY A 240 -9.98 4.73 17.38
CA GLY A 240 -9.50 4.25 16.09
C GLY A 240 -8.15 3.53 16.19
N GLU A 241 -7.22 3.98 17.05
CA GLU A 241 -5.95 3.27 17.26
C GLU A 241 -6.17 1.86 17.84
N ASP A 242 -7.10 1.71 18.77
CA ASP A 242 -7.42 0.41 19.36
C ASP A 242 -8.10 -0.50 18.33
N ALA A 243 -9.04 0.04 17.54
CA ALA A 243 -9.69 -0.70 16.47
C ALA A 243 -8.66 -1.25 15.46
N ILE A 244 -7.68 -0.43 15.05
CA ILE A 244 -6.59 -0.85 14.17
C ILE A 244 -5.76 -1.97 14.80
N ARG A 245 -5.38 -1.84 16.08
CA ARG A 245 -4.64 -2.88 16.80
C ARG A 245 -5.42 -4.20 16.76
N ILE A 246 -6.70 -4.17 17.14
CA ILE A 246 -7.57 -5.35 17.18
C ILE A 246 -7.69 -6.01 15.80
N ILE A 247 -7.83 -5.20 14.74
CA ILE A 247 -7.86 -5.69 13.35
C ILE A 247 -6.54 -6.37 12.99
N CYS A 248 -5.40 -5.73 13.26
CA CYS A 248 -4.08 -6.25 12.89
C CYS A 248 -3.70 -7.55 13.62
N GLU A 249 -4.31 -7.82 14.78
CA GLU A 249 -4.14 -9.07 15.54
C GLU A 249 -4.92 -10.25 14.95
N GLN A 250 -5.88 -10.02 14.04
CA GLN A 250 -6.67 -11.09 13.46
C GLN A 250 -5.89 -11.90 12.42
N LYS A 251 -6.03 -13.23 12.47
CA LYS A 251 -5.46 -14.14 11.46
C LYS A 251 -5.97 -13.84 10.04
N ALA A 252 -7.26 -13.52 9.93
CA ALA A 252 -7.87 -13.15 8.65
C ALA A 252 -7.16 -11.96 7.98
N THR A 253 -6.65 -11.01 8.78
CA THR A 253 -5.90 -9.86 8.25
C THR A 253 -4.56 -10.26 7.66
N ALA A 254 -3.81 -11.12 8.35
CA ALA A 254 -2.57 -11.66 7.83
C ALA A 254 -2.81 -12.48 6.54
N GLU A 255 -3.87 -13.30 6.50
CA GLU A 255 -4.23 -14.10 5.32
C GLU A 255 -4.62 -13.23 4.12
N TYR A 256 -5.40 -12.17 4.36
CA TYR A 256 -5.81 -11.22 3.34
C TYR A 256 -4.61 -10.52 2.69
N ILE A 257 -3.68 -10.00 3.51
CA ILE A 257 -2.46 -9.35 3.02
C ILE A 257 -1.57 -10.35 2.29
N ALA A 258 -1.35 -11.54 2.87
CA ALA A 258 -0.55 -12.59 2.27
C ALA A 258 -1.08 -12.99 0.89
N ARG A 259 -2.41 -13.13 0.74
CA ARG A 259 -3.03 -13.49 -0.54
C ARG A 259 -2.92 -12.37 -1.57
N HIS A 260 -3.03 -11.10 -1.16
CA HIS A 260 -2.74 -9.96 -2.04
C HIS A 260 -1.28 -9.92 -2.48
N MET A 261 -0.33 -10.16 -1.55
CA MET A 261 1.09 -10.21 -1.87
C MET A 261 1.39 -11.35 -2.85
N TYR A 262 0.84 -12.53 -2.61
CA TYR A 262 0.94 -13.68 -3.53
C TYR A 262 0.41 -13.31 -4.92
N HIS A 263 -0.80 -12.74 -4.98
CA HIS A 263 -1.44 -12.30 -6.22
C HIS A 263 -0.57 -11.32 -7.02
N PHE A 264 0.05 -10.36 -6.33
CA PHE A 264 0.75 -9.26 -6.98
C PHE A 264 2.19 -9.63 -7.40
N PHE A 265 2.88 -10.41 -6.57
CA PHE A 265 4.31 -10.69 -6.73
C PHE A 265 4.60 -12.09 -7.31
N VAL A 266 3.71 -13.07 -7.15
CA VAL A 266 4.00 -14.48 -7.48
C VAL A 266 3.19 -14.93 -8.71
N ALA A 267 1.90 -15.21 -8.50
CA ALA A 267 1.00 -15.83 -9.46
C ALA A 267 -0.40 -15.21 -9.38
N ASP A 268 -1.15 -15.19 -10.50
CA ASP A 268 -2.51 -14.64 -10.50
C ASP A 268 -3.46 -15.48 -9.60
N GLU A 269 -4.25 -14.78 -8.80
CA GLU A 269 -5.31 -15.28 -7.93
C GLU A 269 -6.66 -14.87 -8.50
N VAL A 270 -7.72 -15.51 -8.04
CA VAL A 270 -9.08 -15.06 -8.37
C VAL A 270 -9.36 -13.69 -7.73
N PRO A 271 -10.29 -12.90 -8.28
CA PRO A 271 -10.67 -11.61 -7.70
C PRO A 271 -11.12 -11.73 -6.23
N VAL A 272 -10.84 -10.70 -5.42
CA VAL A 272 -11.12 -10.64 -3.97
C VAL A 272 -12.54 -11.09 -3.59
N PRO A 273 -13.62 -10.70 -4.30
CA PRO A 273 -14.98 -11.13 -3.95
C PRO A 273 -15.21 -12.65 -3.99
N GLN A 274 -14.32 -13.40 -4.65
CA GLN A 274 -14.41 -14.87 -4.74
C GLN A 274 -13.61 -15.58 -3.64
N TRP A 275 -12.79 -14.86 -2.87
CA TRP A 275 -11.93 -15.43 -1.84
C TRP A 275 -12.68 -16.18 -0.73
N PRO A 276 -13.91 -15.77 -0.30
CA PRO A 276 -14.69 -16.55 0.66
C PRO A 276 -15.17 -17.91 0.12
N HIS A 277 -15.15 -18.10 -1.19
CA HIS A 277 -15.68 -19.30 -1.86
C HIS A 277 -14.60 -20.14 -2.54
N GLN A 278 -13.38 -19.61 -2.65
CA GLN A 278 -12.26 -20.27 -3.29
C GLN A 278 -11.00 -20.14 -2.45
N SER A 279 -10.45 -21.30 -2.07
CA SER A 279 -9.18 -21.40 -1.38
C SER A 279 -8.04 -20.73 -2.17
N PRO A 280 -6.99 -20.24 -1.49
CA PRO A 280 -5.80 -19.77 -2.16
C PRO A 280 -5.22 -20.83 -3.10
N ARG A 281 -4.61 -20.39 -4.19
CA ARG A 281 -3.93 -21.25 -5.16
C ARG A 281 -2.82 -22.07 -4.52
N ASP A 282 -2.11 -21.47 -3.57
CA ASP A 282 -1.05 -22.10 -2.79
C ASP A 282 -1.25 -21.77 -1.30
N ALA A 283 -1.94 -22.66 -0.59
CA ALA A 283 -2.26 -22.47 0.82
C ALA A 283 -1.02 -22.54 1.73
N GLU A 284 0.04 -23.24 1.30
CA GLU A 284 1.29 -23.39 2.05
C GLU A 284 2.09 -22.09 1.97
N ALA A 285 2.16 -21.45 0.80
CA ALA A 285 2.75 -20.13 0.62
C ALA A 285 2.03 -19.06 1.48
N ILE A 286 0.70 -19.06 1.50
CA ILE A 286 -0.07 -18.14 2.36
C ILE A 286 0.25 -18.39 3.83
N SER A 287 0.25 -19.65 4.26
CA SER A 287 0.53 -20.02 5.66
C SER A 287 1.93 -19.58 6.10
N LEU A 288 2.94 -19.76 5.25
CA LEU A 288 4.32 -19.33 5.52
C LEU A 288 4.42 -17.81 5.72
N MET A 289 3.74 -17.03 4.88
CA MET A 289 3.70 -15.58 5.02
C MET A 289 2.94 -15.12 6.26
N VAL A 290 1.83 -15.78 6.60
CA VAL A 290 1.04 -15.50 7.81
C VAL A 290 1.87 -15.78 9.07
N GLU A 291 2.63 -16.87 9.09
CA GLU A 291 3.53 -17.17 10.21
C GLU A 291 4.59 -16.07 10.37
N SER A 292 5.21 -15.65 9.27
CA SER A 292 6.20 -14.56 9.26
C SER A 292 5.62 -13.24 9.76
N TYR A 293 4.36 -12.93 9.41
CA TYR A 293 3.65 -11.74 9.88
C TYR A 293 3.59 -11.71 11.41
N PHE A 294 3.10 -12.76 12.06
CA PHE A 294 2.96 -12.79 13.53
C PHE A 294 4.30 -12.89 14.25
N GLN A 295 5.24 -13.71 13.76
CA GLN A 295 6.57 -13.86 14.38
C GLN A 295 7.38 -12.58 14.40
N ASN A 296 7.16 -11.69 13.43
CA ASN A 296 7.91 -10.44 13.26
C ASN A 296 7.10 -9.20 13.66
N GLY A 297 6.03 -9.36 14.44
CA GLY A 297 5.22 -8.24 14.92
C GLY A 297 4.59 -7.44 13.78
N HIS A 298 3.90 -8.13 12.87
CA HIS A 298 3.13 -7.57 11.75
C HIS A 298 4.01 -6.87 10.67
N SER A 299 5.28 -7.28 10.55
CA SER A 299 6.25 -6.69 9.62
C SER A 299 6.02 -7.14 8.18
N ILE A 300 5.64 -6.19 7.31
CA ILE A 300 5.49 -6.41 5.87
C ILE A 300 6.84 -6.71 5.21
N LYS A 301 7.92 -6.05 5.67
CA LYS A 301 9.29 -6.35 5.22
C LYS A 301 9.65 -7.82 5.43
N SER A 302 9.33 -8.36 6.61
CA SER A 302 9.63 -9.75 6.94
C SER A 302 8.81 -10.72 6.09
N MET A 303 7.53 -10.44 5.89
CA MET A 303 6.68 -11.22 4.96
C MET A 303 7.25 -11.20 3.53
N MET A 304 7.64 -10.03 3.03
CA MET A 304 8.23 -9.88 1.69
C MET A 304 9.52 -10.67 1.54
N GLY A 305 10.43 -10.55 2.51
CA GLY A 305 11.68 -11.32 2.52
C GLY A 305 11.42 -12.83 2.55
N THR A 306 10.46 -13.27 3.36
CA THR A 306 10.05 -14.68 3.44
C THR A 306 9.52 -15.18 2.11
N MET A 307 8.62 -14.43 1.48
CA MET A 307 8.03 -14.77 0.18
C MET A 307 9.09 -14.86 -0.92
N LEU A 308 9.98 -13.87 -1.04
CA LEU A 308 10.99 -13.83 -2.10
C LEU A 308 12.07 -14.91 -1.92
N LYS A 309 12.36 -15.34 -0.68
CA LYS A 309 13.34 -16.41 -0.39
C LYS A 309 12.73 -17.82 -0.42
N ALA A 310 11.41 -17.95 -0.39
CA ALA A 310 10.73 -19.25 -0.38
C ALA A 310 10.87 -20.02 -1.70
N ASP A 311 10.77 -21.34 -1.61
CA ASP A 311 10.94 -22.23 -2.77
C ASP A 311 9.85 -22.00 -3.83
N PHE A 312 8.59 -21.82 -3.42
CA PHE A 312 7.48 -21.56 -4.34
C PHE A 312 7.72 -20.34 -5.27
N PHE A 313 8.49 -19.35 -4.82
CA PHE A 313 8.84 -18.18 -5.63
C PHE A 313 9.98 -18.48 -6.61
N LYS A 314 10.87 -19.41 -6.24
CA LYS A 314 12.05 -19.79 -7.02
C LYS A 314 11.72 -20.84 -8.08
N GLU A 315 10.61 -21.56 -7.93
CA GLU A 315 10.16 -22.57 -8.88
C GLU A 315 9.97 -22.03 -10.31
N GLU A 316 10.18 -22.91 -11.29
CA GLU A 316 9.92 -22.59 -12.69
C GLU A 316 8.43 -22.33 -12.96
N SER A 317 7.54 -22.97 -12.19
CA SER A 317 6.08 -22.82 -12.26
C SER A 317 5.62 -21.39 -11.98
N ALA A 318 6.32 -20.64 -11.12
CA ALA A 318 6.04 -19.24 -10.78
C ALA A 318 6.51 -18.27 -11.89
N ARG A 319 7.42 -18.72 -12.77
CA ARG A 319 7.92 -17.88 -13.87
C ARG A 319 6.78 -17.63 -14.86
N TYR A 320 6.49 -16.36 -15.10
CA TYR A 320 5.42 -15.90 -15.99
C TYR A 320 3.99 -16.25 -15.54
N ALA A 321 3.80 -16.78 -14.33
CA ALA A 321 2.49 -17.15 -13.76
C ALA A 321 1.57 -15.97 -13.40
N ARG A 322 2.02 -14.73 -13.64
CA ARG A 322 1.27 -13.51 -13.31
C ARG A 322 1.42 -12.45 -14.38
N ILE A 323 0.28 -11.93 -14.83
CA ILE A 323 0.18 -10.91 -15.88
C ILE A 323 0.50 -9.52 -15.32
N LYS A 324 1.43 -8.80 -15.98
CA LYS A 324 1.81 -7.44 -15.59
C LYS A 324 0.64 -6.48 -15.73
N SER A 325 0.52 -5.53 -14.80
CA SER A 325 -0.42 -4.41 -14.94
C SER A 325 0.06 -3.43 -16.02
N PRO A 326 -0.83 -2.57 -16.57
CA PRO A 326 -0.43 -1.54 -17.53
C PRO A 326 0.69 -0.63 -17.01
N ALA A 327 0.65 -0.23 -15.74
CA ALA A 327 1.69 0.60 -15.13
C ALA A 327 3.07 -0.10 -15.15
N GLU A 328 3.12 -1.38 -14.76
CA GLU A 328 4.37 -2.14 -14.77
C GLU A 328 4.90 -2.40 -16.18
N MET A 329 4.00 -2.60 -17.14
CA MET A 329 4.38 -2.77 -18.53
C MET A 329 5.03 -1.49 -19.08
N VAL A 330 4.40 -0.33 -18.86
CA VAL A 330 4.91 0.97 -19.32
C VAL A 330 6.24 1.31 -18.65
N VAL A 331 6.29 1.28 -17.31
CA VAL A 331 7.51 1.60 -16.55
C VAL A 331 8.64 0.63 -16.91
N GLY A 332 8.35 -0.67 -16.97
CA GLY A 332 9.38 -1.66 -17.31
C GLY A 332 9.91 -1.51 -18.73
N THR A 333 9.06 -1.15 -19.70
CA THR A 333 9.50 -0.84 -21.07
C THR A 333 10.40 0.39 -21.10
N MET A 334 10.03 1.47 -20.40
CA MET A 334 10.84 2.69 -20.32
C MET A 334 12.21 2.42 -19.68
N ARG A 335 12.26 1.64 -18.59
CA ARG A 335 13.53 1.26 -17.95
C ARG A 335 14.42 0.43 -18.88
N LEU A 336 13.86 -0.52 -19.63
CA LEU A 336 14.62 -1.35 -20.58
C LEU A 336 15.14 -0.55 -21.78
N ALA A 337 14.36 0.43 -22.26
CA ALA A 337 14.78 1.29 -23.37
C ALA A 337 15.94 2.24 -23.00
N GLY A 338 16.16 2.46 -21.70
CA GLY A 338 17.05 3.49 -21.20
C GLY A 338 16.27 4.79 -20.96
N PRO A 339 16.40 5.41 -19.77
CA PRO A 339 15.74 6.68 -19.47
C PRO A 339 16.29 7.88 -20.24
#